data_AF-A9V7Q8-F1
#
_entry.id   AF-A9V7Q8-F1
#
_cell.length_a   1.000
_cell.length_b   1.000
_cell.length_c   1.000
_cell.angle_alpha   90.00
_cell.angle_beta   90.00
_cell.angle_gamma   90.00
#
_symmetry.space_group_name_H-M   'P 1'
#
loop_
_entity.id
_entity.type
_entity.pdbx_description
1 polymer ?
#
loop_
_entity_poly.entity_id
_entity_poly.type
_entity_poly.pdbx_seq_one_letter_code
_entity_poly.pdbx_strand_id
1 'polypeptide(L)'
;MQLFPAFLSFFSSGLVGVAVVLAKKKKSGKAKQPAANDAAGAGDQDDLQGLSPDEMQATIIRLREEVNKEREERNYFQLERDKINTFWEITKKQLAEARAEMRNKDRELEEAEEKHAVEIKVYKQKVKHLLYEHQNQIAELRTEAALAKKLVQDELREEAAGLRNEKRSLRVELKELQINQHRSSQHQRLDHDRDKTQLYDQMRQQAQDIRRKYEQQLDHLRRDLDLQRRVEVHEIEERKNLQITALMRQHEQAFGDIKNYYNDITLNNLALINSLKEQVEGMRTKEQRTEKLMAELVSENRRLIEPLKAAEARVVELTKSLEKLEHDREALRSAKVQLKLKEDELKQLSWENEVLRQRFQTVETERDDLYDRFVRSIYEVQQKTGFKNLLLEKKLETLHAELETKEAQLNEVLASSSLDPTAVAVVTQRLEDIMESKNAMIKSLQFELARVAKMHNETVSAVKVKLNEAGLPIEELGFDLKDLSLKQDLGRAPGGLSTSA
;
A
#
# COMPACT_ATOMS: atom_id res chain seq x y z
N MET A 1 18.50 -46.17 4.62
CA MET A 1 19.80 -46.89 4.67
C MET A 1 19.89 -47.59 6.01
N GLN A 2 20.26 -48.88 5.99
CA GLN A 2 20.86 -49.65 7.10
C GLN A 2 19.93 -49.87 8.34
N LEU A 3 19.66 -51.08 8.86
CA LEU A 3 20.43 -52.33 8.95
C LEU A 3 19.49 -53.54 9.23
N PHE A 4 19.81 -54.70 8.64
CA PHE A 4 19.58 -56.05 9.22
C PHE A 4 20.67 -56.29 10.32
N PRO A 5 20.61 -57.27 11.28
CA PRO A 5 19.94 -58.58 11.17
C PRO A 5 19.38 -59.25 12.47
N ALA A 6 18.77 -60.42 12.25
CA ALA A 6 18.81 -61.69 13.04
C ALA A 6 18.23 -61.77 14.48
N PHE A 7 17.30 -62.72 14.73
CA PHE A 7 17.59 -64.07 15.26
C PHE A 7 16.31 -64.90 15.48
N LEU A 8 16.48 -66.25 15.45
CA LEU A 8 15.59 -67.33 15.94
C LEU A 8 14.55 -67.98 14.99
N SER A 9 15.09 -68.84 14.12
CA SER A 9 14.78 -70.29 13.97
C SER A 9 13.51 -70.85 14.62
N PHE A 10 12.56 -71.40 13.83
CA PHE A 10 12.41 -72.82 13.42
C PHE A 10 11.79 -73.73 14.50
N PHE A 11 10.56 -74.23 14.24
CA PHE A 11 10.27 -75.68 14.15
C PHE A 11 8.85 -75.89 13.58
N SER A 12 8.79 -76.44 12.36
CA SER A 12 7.61 -76.97 11.70
C SER A 12 7.94 -78.37 11.21
N SER A 13 6.98 -79.28 11.39
CA SER A 13 6.76 -80.54 10.67
C SER A 13 7.85 -81.61 10.66
N GLY A 14 7.48 -82.83 11.05
CA GLY A 14 8.23 -84.04 10.69
C GLY A 14 8.05 -85.21 11.67
N LEU A 15 6.86 -85.79 11.73
CA LEU A 15 6.63 -87.08 12.40
C LEU A 15 6.95 -88.20 11.39
N VAL A 16 8.05 -88.91 11.60
CA VAL A 16 8.34 -90.22 10.99
C VAL A 16 8.17 -91.26 12.07
N GLY A 17 7.26 -92.21 11.84
CA GLY A 17 6.94 -93.31 12.74
C GLY A 17 7.97 -94.43 12.63
N VAL A 18 8.32 -95.00 13.79
CA VAL A 18 8.91 -96.34 13.93
C VAL A 18 7.89 -97.20 14.66
N ALA A 19 7.53 -98.30 14.04
CA ALA A 19 6.63 -99.33 14.54
C ALA A 19 7.44 -100.43 15.23
N VAL A 20 7.07 -100.83 16.45
CA VAL A 20 7.20 -102.21 16.93
C VAL A 20 6.01 -102.59 17.81
N VAL A 21 5.14 -103.42 17.23
CA VAL A 21 4.52 -104.68 17.71
C VAL A 21 4.09 -104.79 19.19
N LEU A 22 2.78 -105.02 19.42
CA LEU A 22 2.21 -106.31 19.87
C LEU A 22 0.75 -106.16 20.33
N ALA A 23 -0.19 -106.74 19.58
CA ALA A 23 -1.33 -107.45 20.16
C ALA A 23 -2.11 -108.32 19.15
N LYS A 24 -2.35 -109.55 19.60
CA LYS A 24 -3.49 -110.46 19.34
C LYS A 24 -3.55 -111.28 18.06
N LYS A 25 -3.53 -112.60 18.28
CA LYS A 25 -4.48 -113.54 17.67
C LYS A 25 -5.05 -114.49 18.74
N LYS A 26 -6.28 -114.95 18.51
CA LYS A 26 -7.25 -115.54 19.46
C LYS A 26 -7.69 -116.93 18.95
N LYS A 27 -8.21 -117.76 19.88
CA LYS A 27 -9.02 -119.01 19.74
C LYS A 27 -8.24 -120.27 19.32
N SER A 28 -8.53 -121.51 19.76
CA SER A 28 -9.69 -122.20 20.39
C SER A 28 -9.19 -123.52 21.06
N GLY A 29 -9.72 -124.05 22.18
CA GLY A 29 -10.90 -124.95 22.26
C GLY A 29 -10.62 -126.23 23.09
N LYS A 30 -11.55 -126.60 24.01
CA LYS A 30 -12.00 -127.94 24.58
C LYS A 30 -10.96 -129.05 24.92
N ALA A 31 -11.09 -129.97 25.90
CA ALA A 31 -12.10 -130.37 26.91
C ALA A 31 -11.53 -131.46 27.89
N LYS A 32 -12.19 -131.65 29.05
CA LYS A 32 -12.48 -132.90 29.83
C LYS A 32 -11.33 -133.87 30.24
N GLN A 33 -11.03 -134.11 31.54
CA GLN A 33 -11.69 -134.95 32.60
C GLN A 33 -10.75 -136.13 33.03
N PRO A 34 -11.04 -137.00 34.03
CA PRO A 34 -10.25 -137.13 35.29
C PRO A 34 -9.78 -138.59 35.64
N ALA A 35 -9.54 -138.88 36.94
CA ALA A 35 -9.35 -140.17 37.67
C ALA A 35 -7.89 -140.66 37.78
N ALA A 36 -7.26 -140.92 38.95
CA ALA A 36 -7.59 -141.66 40.20
C ALA A 36 -7.10 -143.13 40.20
N ASN A 37 -6.64 -143.56 41.39
CA ASN A 37 -6.19 -144.89 41.88
C ASN A 37 -4.65 -145.12 41.87
N ASP A 38 -3.97 -145.23 43.02
CA ASP A 38 -3.91 -146.33 44.03
C ASP A 38 -3.10 -147.54 43.50
N ALA A 39 -2.23 -148.28 44.20
CA ALA A 39 -1.74 -148.31 45.58
C ALA A 39 -0.57 -149.35 45.69
N ALA A 40 0.17 -149.32 46.82
CA ALA A 40 0.81 -150.42 47.60
C ALA A 40 1.84 -151.38 46.91
N GLY A 41 2.85 -151.96 47.57
CA GLY A 41 3.24 -152.08 48.98
C GLY A 41 4.47 -153.01 49.14
N ALA A 42 4.92 -153.18 50.39
CA ALA A 42 6.02 -154.01 50.94
C ALA A 42 5.92 -155.52 50.59
N GLY A 43 6.87 -156.43 50.86
CA GLY A 43 8.01 -156.51 51.79
C GLY A 43 8.60 -157.94 51.75
N ASP A 44 9.59 -158.17 52.61
CA ASP A 44 10.59 -159.25 52.63
C ASP A 44 10.14 -160.67 53.03
N GLN A 45 11.02 -161.60 52.63
CA GLN A 45 11.46 -162.92 53.13
C GLN A 45 10.67 -163.77 54.15
N ASP A 46 10.68 -165.08 53.83
CA ASP A 46 10.85 -166.30 54.65
C ASP A 46 10.41 -166.34 56.12
N ASP A 47 9.73 -167.44 56.49
CA ASP A 47 10.13 -168.18 57.70
C ASP A 47 9.73 -169.67 57.68
N LEU A 48 10.73 -170.49 58.01
CA LEU A 48 10.68 -171.93 58.26
C LEU A 48 10.21 -172.20 59.70
N GLN A 49 9.36 -173.23 59.83
CA GLN A 49 9.38 -174.27 60.87
C GLN A 49 9.57 -173.90 62.37
N GLY A 50 8.46 -174.05 63.10
CA GLY A 50 8.25 -174.72 64.40
C GLY A 50 9.35 -174.77 65.48
N LEU A 51 8.98 -174.44 66.73
CA LEU A 51 8.75 -175.40 67.84
C LEU A 51 8.30 -174.69 69.16
N SER A 52 7.44 -175.39 69.91
CA SER A 52 7.18 -175.36 71.38
C SER A 52 6.34 -174.23 72.06
N PRO A 53 5.44 -174.56 73.03
CA PRO A 53 4.30 -173.72 73.42
C PRO A 53 4.57 -172.55 74.39
N ASP A 54 5.70 -172.50 75.08
CA ASP A 54 5.97 -171.47 76.11
C ASP A 54 6.54 -170.15 75.53
N GLU A 55 6.91 -170.13 74.24
CA GLU A 55 7.34 -168.90 73.53
C GLU A 55 6.14 -168.15 72.88
N MET A 56 4.95 -168.77 72.81
CA MET A 56 3.73 -168.16 72.23
C MET A 56 3.09 -167.08 73.11
N GLN A 57 3.31 -167.06 74.43
CA GLN A 57 2.70 -166.05 75.30
C GLN A 57 3.46 -164.71 75.30
N ALA A 58 4.78 -164.72 75.10
CA ALA A 58 5.59 -163.50 75.02
C ALA A 58 5.39 -162.75 73.69
N THR A 59 5.16 -163.48 72.59
CA THR A 59 4.92 -162.89 71.26
C THR A 59 3.57 -162.18 71.16
N ILE A 60 2.53 -162.66 71.86
CA ILE A 60 1.19 -162.03 71.86
C ILE A 60 1.19 -160.63 72.50
N ILE A 61 1.98 -160.40 73.55
CA ILE A 61 2.04 -159.09 74.23
C ILE A 61 2.76 -158.07 73.34
N ARG A 62 3.87 -158.48 72.70
CA ARG A 62 4.65 -157.62 71.80
C ARG A 62 3.82 -157.14 70.60
N LEU A 63 3.07 -158.05 69.98
CA LEU A 63 2.18 -157.73 68.85
C LEU A 63 1.04 -156.76 69.25
N ARG A 64 0.56 -156.79 70.50
CA ARG A 64 -0.47 -155.84 70.96
C ARG A 64 0.08 -154.42 71.15
N GLU A 65 1.31 -154.28 71.63
CA GLU A 65 1.96 -152.96 71.76
C GLU A 65 2.28 -152.34 70.40
N GLU A 66 2.72 -153.15 69.43
CA GLU A 66 2.95 -152.71 68.05
C GLU A 66 1.65 -152.21 67.39
N VAL A 67 0.54 -152.93 67.57
CA VAL A 67 -0.77 -152.50 67.04
C VAL A 67 -1.24 -151.16 67.65
N ASN A 68 -0.95 -150.89 68.92
CA ASN A 68 -1.31 -149.61 69.55
C ASN A 68 -0.44 -148.45 69.05
N LYS A 69 0.88 -148.64 68.88
CA LYS A 69 1.75 -147.61 68.29
C LYS A 69 1.32 -147.24 66.88
N GLU A 70 1.00 -148.23 66.03
CA GLU A 70 0.50 -147.94 64.68
C GLU A 70 -0.85 -147.19 64.68
N ARG A 71 -1.67 -147.33 65.72
CA ARG A 71 -2.92 -146.57 65.84
C ARG A 71 -2.66 -145.11 66.22
N GLU A 72 -1.73 -144.86 67.14
CA GLU A 72 -1.31 -143.52 67.52
C GLU A 72 -0.64 -142.79 66.35
N GLU A 73 0.23 -143.48 65.60
CA GLU A 73 0.87 -142.93 64.41
C GLU A 73 -0.16 -142.61 63.32
N ARG A 74 -1.12 -143.50 63.05
CA ARG A 74 -2.21 -143.20 62.10
C ARG A 74 -3.03 -141.98 62.50
N ASN A 75 -3.32 -141.81 63.79
CA ASN A 75 -4.05 -140.64 64.29
C ASN A 75 -3.23 -139.35 64.12
N TYR A 76 -1.94 -139.39 64.46
CA TYR A 76 -1.02 -138.26 64.26
C TYR A 76 -0.93 -137.86 62.79
N PHE A 77 -0.75 -138.82 61.87
CA PHE A 77 -0.69 -138.54 60.43
C PHE A 77 -2.03 -138.07 59.86
N GLN A 78 -3.17 -138.48 60.42
CA GLN A 78 -4.48 -137.92 60.05
C GLN A 78 -4.60 -136.44 60.46
N LEU A 79 -4.24 -136.11 61.71
CA LEU A 79 -4.25 -134.73 62.20
C LEU A 79 -3.31 -133.81 61.39
N GLU A 80 -2.10 -134.29 61.07
CA GLU A 80 -1.16 -133.52 60.24
C GLU A 80 -1.67 -133.35 58.80
N ARG A 81 -2.27 -134.38 58.20
CA ARG A 81 -2.92 -134.26 56.88
C ARG A 81 -4.04 -133.23 56.89
N ASP A 82 -4.90 -133.26 57.91
CA ASP A 82 -6.02 -132.32 58.02
C ASP A 82 -5.53 -130.89 58.25
N LYS A 83 -4.51 -130.70 59.09
CA LYS A 83 -3.83 -129.39 59.23
C LYS A 83 -3.26 -128.90 57.89
N ILE A 84 -2.52 -129.75 57.17
CA ILE A 84 -1.95 -129.39 55.86
C ILE A 84 -3.06 -129.05 54.86
N ASN A 85 -4.17 -129.80 54.85
CA ASN A 85 -5.32 -129.49 54.00
C ASN A 85 -5.97 -128.15 54.37
N THR A 86 -6.16 -127.85 55.66
CA THR A 86 -6.70 -126.54 56.06
C THR A 86 -5.77 -125.39 55.66
N PHE A 87 -4.46 -125.52 55.85
CA PHE A 87 -3.49 -124.52 55.38
C PHE A 87 -3.51 -124.39 53.86
N TRP A 88 -3.61 -125.50 53.13
CA TRP A 88 -3.73 -125.48 51.68
C TRP A 88 -5.01 -124.78 51.22
N GLU A 89 -6.16 -125.04 51.85
CA GLU A 89 -7.40 -124.36 51.52
C GLU A 89 -7.37 -122.86 51.84
N ILE A 90 -6.80 -122.48 52.99
CA ILE A 90 -6.63 -121.08 53.39
C ILE A 90 -5.70 -120.35 52.43
N THR A 91 -4.52 -120.91 52.16
CA THR A 91 -3.55 -120.29 51.22
C THR A 91 -4.10 -120.23 49.81
N LYS A 92 -4.88 -121.22 49.37
CA LYS A 92 -5.58 -121.20 48.08
C LYS A 92 -6.66 -120.11 48.02
N LYS A 93 -7.42 -119.90 49.10
CA LYS A 93 -8.39 -118.80 49.21
C LYS A 93 -7.70 -117.44 49.21
N GLN A 94 -6.67 -117.26 50.02
CA GLN A 94 -5.85 -116.03 50.05
C GLN A 94 -5.23 -115.72 48.69
N LEU A 95 -4.72 -116.74 47.98
CA LEU A 95 -4.22 -116.58 46.62
C LEU A 95 -5.33 -116.15 45.65
N ALA A 96 -6.54 -116.71 45.78
CA ALA A 96 -7.67 -116.35 44.95
C ALA A 96 -8.17 -114.92 45.24
N GLU A 97 -8.19 -114.51 46.50
CA GLU A 97 -8.53 -113.16 46.96
C GLU A 97 -7.50 -112.13 46.46
N ALA A 98 -6.20 -112.36 46.66
CA ALA A 98 -5.15 -111.49 46.15
C ALA A 98 -5.20 -111.37 44.61
N ARG A 99 -5.49 -112.46 43.89
CA ARG A 99 -5.71 -112.42 42.44
C ARG A 99 -6.99 -111.67 42.04
N ALA A 100 -8.01 -111.62 42.89
CA ALA A 100 -9.21 -110.83 42.65
C ALA A 100 -8.93 -109.34 42.90
N GLU A 101 -8.23 -109.00 43.98
CA GLU A 101 -7.80 -107.64 44.31
C GLU A 101 -6.90 -107.04 43.22
N MET A 102 -5.90 -107.79 42.73
CA MET A 102 -5.06 -107.33 41.62
C MET A 102 -5.88 -107.00 40.37
N ARG A 103 -6.86 -107.85 40.02
CA ARG A 103 -7.76 -107.59 38.89
C ARG A 103 -8.65 -106.37 39.09
N ASN A 104 -9.10 -106.13 40.32
CA ASN A 104 -9.87 -104.93 40.64
C ASN A 104 -9.01 -103.67 40.55
N LYS A 105 -7.76 -103.73 41.02
CA LYS A 105 -6.80 -102.62 40.91
C LYS A 105 -6.43 -102.31 39.47
N ASP A 106 -6.23 -103.33 38.64
CA ASP A 106 -6.01 -103.16 37.20
C ASP A 106 -7.21 -102.46 36.54
N ARG A 107 -8.44 -102.85 36.93
CA ARG A 107 -9.66 -102.21 36.43
C ARG A 107 -9.83 -100.77 36.91
N GLU A 108 -9.51 -100.48 38.17
CA GLU A 108 -9.52 -99.11 38.71
C GLU A 108 -8.52 -98.21 37.96
N LEU A 109 -7.34 -98.73 37.62
CA LEU A 109 -6.35 -98.01 36.82
C LEU A 109 -6.87 -97.74 35.41
N GLU A 110 -7.44 -98.75 34.73
CA GLU A 110 -8.06 -98.58 33.41
C GLU A 110 -9.16 -97.49 33.44
N GLU A 111 -10.04 -97.53 34.44
CA GLU A 111 -11.12 -96.53 34.59
C GLU A 111 -10.58 -95.11 34.87
N ALA A 112 -9.48 -94.98 35.62
CA ALA A 112 -8.83 -93.70 35.87
C ALA A 112 -8.14 -93.14 34.61
N GLU A 113 -7.47 -94.00 33.84
CA GLU A 113 -6.86 -93.64 32.55
C GLU A 113 -7.92 -93.17 31.54
N GLU A 114 -9.06 -93.88 31.46
CA GLU A 114 -10.18 -93.49 30.61
C GLU A 114 -10.75 -92.12 30.99
N LYS A 115 -10.96 -91.86 32.29
CA LYS A 115 -11.42 -90.55 32.79
C LYS A 115 -10.45 -89.44 32.43
N HIS A 116 -9.16 -89.64 32.70
CA HIS A 116 -8.13 -88.65 32.39
C HIS A 116 -8.03 -88.39 30.88
N ALA A 117 -8.17 -89.42 30.03
CA ALA A 117 -8.21 -89.25 28.58
C ALA A 117 -9.42 -88.43 28.10
N VAL A 118 -10.59 -88.58 28.75
CA VAL A 118 -11.77 -87.75 28.47
C VAL A 118 -11.54 -86.30 28.91
N GLU A 119 -10.99 -86.08 30.10
CA GLU A 119 -10.67 -84.73 30.60
C GLU A 119 -9.69 -84.00 29.66
N ILE A 120 -8.62 -84.67 29.21
CA ILE A 120 -7.69 -84.11 28.21
C ILE A 120 -8.43 -83.68 26.95
N LYS A 121 -9.39 -84.46 26.46
CA LYS A 121 -10.18 -84.11 25.27
C LYS A 121 -11.04 -82.88 25.51
N VAL A 122 -11.70 -82.77 26.67
CA VAL A 122 -12.51 -81.60 27.04
C VAL A 122 -11.64 -80.35 27.15
N TYR A 123 -10.49 -80.42 27.84
CA TYR A 123 -9.56 -79.29 27.92
C TYR A 123 -9.02 -78.89 26.55
N LYS A 124 -8.69 -79.85 25.69
CA LYS A 124 -8.25 -79.57 24.32
C LYS A 124 -9.33 -78.88 23.50
N GLN A 125 -10.60 -79.26 23.65
CA GLN A 125 -11.72 -78.56 23.01
C GLN A 125 -11.91 -77.15 23.58
N LYS A 126 -11.81 -76.97 24.90
CA LYS A 126 -11.93 -75.66 25.56
C LYS A 126 -10.85 -74.69 25.08
N VAL A 127 -9.60 -75.13 24.98
CA VAL A 127 -8.49 -74.33 24.42
C VAL A 127 -8.75 -73.97 22.96
N LYS A 128 -9.22 -74.92 22.14
CA LYS A 128 -9.56 -74.64 20.73
C LYS A 128 -10.66 -73.59 20.59
N HIS A 129 -11.71 -73.69 21.41
CA HIS A 129 -12.80 -72.72 21.41
C HIS A 129 -12.30 -71.33 21.83
N LEU A 130 -11.52 -71.25 22.90
CA LEU A 130 -10.93 -69.99 23.38
C LEU A 130 -10.05 -69.33 22.32
N LEU A 131 -9.21 -70.11 21.62
CA LEU A 131 -8.37 -69.62 20.53
C LEU A 131 -9.20 -69.11 19.35
N TYR A 132 -10.29 -69.81 19.00
CA TYR A 132 -11.19 -69.38 17.93
C TYR A 132 -11.94 -68.10 18.30
N GLU A 133 -12.44 -67.98 19.53
CA GLU A 133 -13.07 -66.76 20.04
C GLU A 133 -12.10 -65.58 20.04
N HIS A 134 -10.88 -65.76 20.54
CA HIS A 134 -9.86 -64.71 20.48
C HIS A 134 -9.51 -64.33 19.04
N GLN A 135 -9.41 -65.30 18.13
CA GLN A 135 -9.13 -65.03 16.73
C GLN A 135 -10.27 -64.25 16.06
N ASN A 136 -11.53 -64.57 16.39
CA ASN A 136 -12.70 -63.83 15.90
C ASN A 136 -12.74 -62.41 16.47
N GLN A 137 -12.53 -62.24 17.78
CA GLN A 137 -12.46 -60.91 18.41
C GLN A 137 -11.35 -60.04 17.79
N ILE A 138 -10.18 -60.62 17.52
CA ILE A 138 -9.09 -59.91 16.83
C ILE A 138 -9.51 -59.52 15.41
N ALA A 139 -10.22 -60.40 14.69
CA ALA A 139 -10.71 -60.10 13.35
C ALA A 139 -11.75 -58.96 13.37
N GLU A 140 -12.70 -59.00 14.30
CA GLU A 140 -13.73 -57.97 14.50
C GLU A 140 -13.10 -56.61 14.86
N LEU A 141 -12.19 -56.57 15.82
CA LEU A 141 -11.47 -55.34 16.19
C LEU A 141 -10.66 -54.77 15.01
N ARG A 142 -10.08 -55.64 14.17
CA ARG A 142 -9.38 -55.20 12.95
C ARG A 142 -10.34 -54.64 11.91
N THR A 143 -11.52 -55.23 11.72
CA THR A 143 -12.51 -54.69 10.78
C THR A 143 -13.10 -53.38 11.26
N GLU A 144 -13.43 -53.27 12.55
CA GLU A 144 -13.89 -52.03 13.18
C GLU A 144 -12.84 -50.91 13.07
N ALA A 145 -11.58 -51.20 13.40
CA ALA A 145 -10.49 -50.23 13.26
C ALA A 145 -10.30 -49.77 11.81
N ALA A 146 -10.42 -50.69 10.85
CA ALA A 146 -10.32 -50.36 9.42
C ALA A 146 -11.51 -49.50 8.93
N LEU A 147 -12.72 -49.78 9.40
CA LEU A 147 -13.92 -48.99 9.08
C LEU A 147 -13.84 -47.59 9.70
N ALA A 148 -13.50 -47.49 10.99
CA ALA A 148 -13.30 -46.21 11.67
C ALA A 148 -12.24 -45.35 10.95
N LYS A 149 -11.12 -45.96 10.54
CA LYS A 149 -10.11 -45.27 9.75
C LYS A 149 -10.62 -44.79 8.39
N LYS A 150 -11.45 -45.58 7.70
CA LYS A 150 -12.04 -45.17 6.41
C LYS A 150 -13.02 -44.01 6.59
N LEU A 151 -13.89 -44.06 7.59
CA LEU A 151 -14.83 -42.97 7.90
C LEU A 151 -14.09 -41.65 8.12
N VAL A 152 -13.07 -41.64 8.98
CA VAL A 152 -12.25 -40.45 9.21
C VAL A 152 -11.53 -39.99 7.92
N GLN A 153 -11.04 -40.93 7.10
CA GLN A 153 -10.43 -40.57 5.82
C GLN A 153 -11.42 -39.94 4.84
N ASP A 154 -12.67 -40.41 4.81
CA ASP A 154 -13.69 -39.89 3.91
C ASP A 154 -14.22 -38.53 4.39
N GLU A 155 -14.43 -38.33 5.69
CA GLU A 155 -14.75 -37.02 6.29
C GLU A 155 -13.67 -35.97 5.95
N LEU A 156 -12.39 -36.30 6.18
CA LEU A 156 -11.28 -35.41 5.83
C LEU A 156 -11.20 -35.12 4.32
N ARG A 157 -11.60 -36.06 3.46
CA ARG A 157 -11.66 -35.84 2.01
C ARG A 157 -12.77 -34.87 1.63
N GLU A 158 -13.94 -35.00 2.25
CA GLU A 158 -15.08 -34.11 2.02
C GLU A 158 -14.78 -32.69 2.50
N GLU A 159 -14.23 -32.53 3.71
CA GLU A 159 -13.78 -31.23 4.21
C GLU A 159 -12.73 -30.59 3.30
N ALA A 160 -11.73 -31.37 2.86
CA ALA A 160 -10.72 -30.88 1.94
C ALA A 160 -11.31 -30.48 0.57
N ALA A 161 -12.37 -31.16 0.11
CA ALA A 161 -13.09 -30.78 -1.11
C ALA A 161 -13.89 -29.49 -0.92
N GLY A 162 -14.58 -29.33 0.21
CA GLY A 162 -15.30 -28.12 0.61
C GLY A 162 -14.37 -26.90 0.63
N LEU A 163 -13.26 -26.99 1.37
CA LEU A 163 -12.25 -25.93 1.44
C LEU A 163 -11.65 -25.57 0.08
N ARG A 164 -11.46 -26.54 -0.82
CA ARG A 164 -11.00 -26.27 -2.20
C ARG A 164 -12.03 -25.51 -3.02
N ASN A 165 -13.31 -25.80 -2.84
CA ASN A 165 -14.39 -25.12 -3.54
C ASN A 165 -14.56 -23.70 -3.02
N GLU A 166 -14.56 -23.49 -1.71
CA GLU A 166 -14.59 -22.16 -1.08
C GLU A 166 -13.38 -21.32 -1.48
N LYS A 167 -12.18 -21.91 -1.51
CA LYS A 167 -10.99 -21.22 -2.01
C LYS A 167 -11.14 -20.79 -3.47
N ARG A 168 -11.84 -21.56 -4.30
CA ARG A 168 -12.10 -21.21 -5.70
C ARG A 168 -13.15 -20.10 -5.80
N SER A 169 -14.25 -20.16 -5.05
CA SER A 169 -15.28 -19.11 -5.05
C SER A 169 -14.71 -17.78 -4.56
N LEU A 170 -14.01 -17.77 -3.43
CA LEU A 170 -13.36 -16.57 -2.88
C LEU A 170 -12.35 -15.96 -3.86
N ARG A 171 -11.63 -16.78 -4.64
CA ARG A 171 -10.73 -16.29 -5.70
C ARG A 171 -11.47 -15.62 -6.85
N VAL A 172 -12.67 -16.09 -7.18
CA VAL A 172 -13.51 -15.47 -8.22
C VAL A 172 -14.07 -14.15 -7.71
N GLU A 173 -14.65 -14.13 -6.51
CA GLU A 173 -15.17 -12.91 -5.87
C GLU A 173 -14.10 -11.83 -5.73
N LEU A 174 -12.89 -12.21 -5.31
CA LEU A 174 -11.76 -11.27 -5.22
C LEU A 174 -11.42 -10.65 -6.58
N LYS A 175 -11.43 -11.45 -7.66
CA LYS A 175 -11.17 -10.95 -9.01
C LYS A 175 -12.29 -10.04 -9.50
N GLU A 176 -13.53 -10.38 -9.24
CA GLU A 176 -14.69 -9.54 -9.59
C GLU A 176 -14.63 -8.20 -8.87
N LEU A 177 -14.31 -8.20 -7.58
CA LEU A 177 -14.16 -7.00 -6.78
C LEU A 177 -12.99 -6.13 -7.28
N GLN A 178 -11.86 -6.74 -7.65
CA GLN A 178 -10.73 -6.05 -8.28
C GLN A 178 -11.13 -5.41 -9.64
N ILE A 179 -11.87 -6.13 -10.48
CA ILE A 179 -12.35 -5.61 -11.77
C ILE A 179 -13.32 -4.45 -11.55
N ASN A 180 -14.23 -4.56 -10.58
CA ASN A 180 -15.19 -3.50 -10.25
C ASN A 180 -14.51 -2.25 -9.70
N GLN A 181 -13.52 -2.41 -8.80
CA GLN A 181 -12.69 -1.30 -8.33
C GLN A 181 -11.93 -0.64 -9.49
N HIS A 182 -11.34 -1.44 -10.38
CA HIS A 182 -10.64 -0.91 -11.55
C HIS A 182 -11.58 -0.12 -12.46
N ARG A 183 -12.78 -0.64 -12.74
CA ARG A 183 -13.82 0.06 -13.52
C ARG A 183 -14.26 1.35 -12.85
N SER A 184 -14.49 1.34 -11.54
CA SER A 184 -14.85 2.55 -10.78
C SER A 184 -13.75 3.61 -10.85
N SER A 185 -12.48 3.20 -10.73
CA SER A 185 -11.34 4.11 -10.87
C SER A 185 -11.24 4.68 -12.29
N GLN A 186 -11.44 3.86 -13.32
CA GLN A 186 -11.48 4.35 -14.71
C GLN A 186 -12.62 5.35 -14.93
N HIS A 187 -13.82 5.08 -14.39
CA HIS A 187 -14.95 5.97 -14.51
C HIS A 187 -14.67 7.33 -13.86
N GLN A 188 -14.15 7.33 -12.63
CA GLN A 188 -13.73 8.55 -11.92
C GLN A 188 -12.67 9.34 -12.70
N ARG A 189 -11.73 8.66 -13.36
CA ARG A 189 -10.73 9.34 -14.22
C ARG A 189 -11.40 10.02 -15.42
N LEU A 190 -12.31 9.33 -16.10
CA LEU A 190 -13.03 9.90 -17.25
C LEU A 190 -13.88 11.10 -16.86
N ASP A 191 -14.58 11.04 -15.72
CA ASP A 191 -15.37 12.17 -15.24
C ASP A 191 -14.47 13.34 -14.83
N HIS A 192 -13.35 13.07 -14.17
CA HIS A 192 -12.38 14.12 -13.86
C HIS A 192 -11.77 14.77 -15.12
N ASP A 193 -11.51 14.00 -16.17
CA ASP A 193 -11.02 14.53 -17.45
C ASP A 193 -12.11 15.35 -18.19
N ARG A 194 -13.38 14.96 -18.06
CA ARG A 194 -14.51 15.78 -18.54
C ARG A 194 -14.60 17.10 -17.79
N ASP A 195 -14.53 17.07 -16.46
CA ASP A 195 -14.60 18.28 -15.62
C ASP A 195 -13.44 19.23 -15.92
N LYS A 196 -12.22 18.69 -16.10
CA LYS A 196 -11.06 19.46 -16.56
C LYS A 196 -11.32 20.12 -17.90
N THR A 197 -11.84 19.37 -18.87
CA THR A 197 -12.11 19.89 -20.22
C THR A 197 -13.14 21.02 -20.15
N GLN A 198 -14.21 20.84 -19.38
CA GLN A 198 -15.22 21.88 -19.16
C GLN A 198 -14.63 23.13 -18.50
N LEU A 199 -13.75 22.96 -17.51
CA LEU A 199 -13.07 24.08 -16.86
C LEU A 199 -12.16 24.83 -17.85
N TYR A 200 -11.39 24.09 -18.67
CA TYR A 200 -10.55 24.71 -19.71
C TYR A 200 -11.38 25.49 -20.72
N ASP A 201 -12.52 24.95 -21.14
CA ASP A 201 -13.43 25.62 -22.07
C ASP A 201 -14.04 26.89 -21.44
N GLN A 202 -14.45 26.83 -20.18
CA GLN A 202 -14.95 28.00 -19.43
C GLN A 202 -13.87 29.09 -19.30
N MET A 203 -12.65 28.72 -18.91
CA MET A 203 -11.52 29.66 -18.82
C MET A 203 -11.18 30.26 -20.19
N ARG A 204 -11.26 29.45 -21.25
CA ARG A 204 -11.04 29.91 -22.63
C ARG A 204 -12.10 30.92 -23.06
N GLN A 205 -13.38 30.66 -22.75
CA GLN A 205 -14.48 31.59 -23.02
C GLN A 205 -14.30 32.90 -22.26
N GLN A 206 -14.01 32.84 -20.96
CA GLN A 206 -13.73 34.04 -20.16
C GLN A 206 -12.57 34.87 -20.73
N ALA A 207 -11.48 34.21 -21.14
CA ALA A 207 -10.35 34.89 -21.79
C ALA A 207 -10.76 35.54 -23.12
N GLN A 208 -11.60 34.87 -23.93
CA GLN A 208 -12.12 35.44 -25.17
C GLN A 208 -13.03 36.64 -24.93
N ASP A 209 -13.90 36.58 -23.91
CA ASP A 209 -14.80 37.68 -23.57
C ASP A 209 -14.04 38.90 -23.06
N ILE A 210 -13.00 38.69 -22.24
CA ILE A 210 -12.11 39.77 -21.80
C ILE A 210 -11.39 40.41 -23.00
N ARG A 211 -10.84 39.59 -23.91
CA ARG A 211 -10.20 40.10 -25.14
C ARG A 211 -11.18 40.93 -25.98
N ARG A 212 -12.38 40.42 -26.24
CA ARG A 212 -13.43 41.12 -26.99
C ARG A 212 -13.80 42.46 -26.34
N LYS A 213 -13.93 42.52 -25.02
CA LYS A 213 -14.22 43.77 -24.29
C LYS A 213 -13.12 44.81 -24.51
N TYR A 214 -11.85 44.42 -24.38
CA TYR A 214 -10.73 45.34 -24.58
C TYR A 214 -10.54 45.73 -26.05
N GLU A 215 -10.76 44.82 -27.00
CA GLU A 215 -10.77 45.14 -28.44
C GLU A 215 -11.84 46.19 -28.76
N GLN A 216 -13.05 46.03 -28.22
CA GLN A 216 -14.13 47.02 -28.39
C GLN A 216 -13.78 48.38 -27.78
N GLN A 217 -13.16 48.41 -26.59
CA GLN A 217 -12.72 49.65 -25.95
C GLN A 217 -11.62 50.35 -26.78
N LEU A 218 -10.66 49.59 -27.31
CA LEU A 218 -9.60 50.14 -28.17
C LEU A 218 -10.16 50.68 -29.47
N ASP A 219 -11.10 49.98 -30.09
CA ASP A 219 -11.75 50.45 -31.32
C ASP A 219 -12.60 51.70 -31.08
N HIS A 220 -13.29 51.78 -29.93
CA HIS A 220 -14.02 52.99 -29.56
C HIS A 220 -13.08 54.18 -29.38
N LEU A 221 -11.99 54.00 -28.62
CA LEU A 221 -11.00 55.05 -28.40
C LEU A 221 -10.36 55.51 -29.71
N ARG A 222 -10.04 54.59 -30.63
CA ARG A 222 -9.54 54.93 -31.96
C ARG A 222 -10.53 55.79 -32.73
N ARG A 223 -11.82 55.41 -32.75
CA ARG A 223 -12.86 56.20 -33.40
C ARG A 223 -13.01 57.60 -32.79
N ASP A 224 -12.90 57.70 -31.47
CA ASP A 224 -13.02 58.98 -30.76
C ASP A 224 -11.83 59.91 -31.06
N LEU A 225 -10.60 59.38 -31.05
CA LEU A 225 -9.39 60.13 -31.43
C LEU A 225 -9.41 60.55 -32.90
N ASP A 226 -9.87 59.66 -33.80
CA ASP A 226 -10.04 60.00 -35.22
C ASP A 226 -11.09 61.10 -35.41
N LEU A 227 -12.18 61.08 -34.62
CA LEU A 227 -13.19 62.12 -34.64
C LEU A 227 -12.63 63.44 -34.13
N GLN A 228 -11.92 63.45 -33.00
CA GLN A 228 -11.25 64.64 -32.46
C GLN A 228 -10.30 65.25 -33.50
N ARG A 229 -9.45 64.42 -34.11
CA ARG A 229 -8.54 64.87 -35.18
C ARG A 229 -9.31 65.48 -36.36
N ARG A 230 -10.42 64.86 -36.80
CA ARG A 230 -11.23 65.41 -37.89
C ARG A 230 -11.85 66.77 -37.53
N VAL A 231 -12.34 66.91 -36.31
CA VAL A 231 -12.88 68.18 -35.81
C VAL A 231 -11.79 69.25 -35.76
N GLU A 232 -10.62 68.95 -35.19
CA GLU A 232 -9.48 69.90 -35.15
C GLU A 232 -9.05 70.34 -36.56
N VAL A 233 -8.99 69.41 -37.52
CA VAL A 233 -8.69 69.73 -38.92
C VAL A 233 -9.73 70.68 -39.50
N HIS A 234 -11.02 70.38 -39.31
CA HIS A 234 -12.10 71.24 -39.78
C HIS A 234 -12.07 72.63 -39.15
N GLU A 235 -11.83 72.75 -37.83
CA GLU A 235 -11.69 74.05 -37.19
C GLU A 235 -10.51 74.86 -37.75
N ILE A 236 -9.37 74.21 -38.03
CA ILE A 236 -8.21 74.86 -38.65
C ILE A 236 -8.54 75.31 -40.07
N GLU A 237 -9.24 74.48 -40.85
CA GLU A 237 -9.71 74.83 -42.19
C GLU A 237 -10.65 76.03 -42.15
N GLU A 238 -11.61 76.07 -41.23
CA GLU A 238 -12.52 77.21 -41.05
C GLU A 238 -11.77 78.49 -40.69
N ARG A 239 -10.83 78.43 -39.73
CA ARG A 239 -9.98 79.59 -39.37
C ARG A 239 -9.18 80.10 -40.58
N LYS A 240 -8.59 79.20 -41.36
CA LYS A 240 -7.85 79.56 -42.58
C LYS A 240 -8.78 80.18 -43.63
N ASN A 241 -9.96 79.61 -43.84
CA ASN A 241 -10.95 80.14 -44.80
C ASN A 241 -11.45 81.53 -44.39
N LEU A 242 -11.66 81.76 -43.09
CA LEU A 242 -11.98 83.08 -42.56
C LEU A 242 -10.86 84.08 -42.82
N GLN A 243 -9.59 83.70 -42.59
CA GLN A 243 -8.44 84.55 -42.88
C GLN A 243 -8.30 84.87 -44.37
N ILE A 244 -8.51 83.88 -45.25
CA ILE A 244 -8.51 84.08 -46.70
C ILE A 244 -9.60 85.09 -47.08
N THR A 245 -10.81 84.93 -46.54
CA THR A 245 -11.93 85.85 -46.80
C THR A 245 -11.64 87.27 -46.32
N ALA A 246 -11.06 87.42 -45.12
CA ALA A 246 -10.66 88.71 -44.60
C ALA A 246 -9.57 89.37 -45.47
N LEU A 247 -8.58 88.59 -45.92
CA LEU A 247 -7.52 89.06 -46.80
C LEU A 247 -8.07 89.48 -48.17
N MET A 248 -8.98 88.70 -48.75
CA MET A 248 -9.67 89.07 -50.00
C MET A 248 -10.40 90.41 -49.83
N ARG A 249 -11.13 90.60 -48.73
CA ARG A 249 -11.84 91.86 -48.44
C ARG A 249 -10.88 93.04 -48.28
N GLN A 250 -9.74 92.85 -47.60
CA GLN A 250 -8.71 93.88 -47.48
C GLN A 250 -8.10 94.24 -48.83
N HIS A 251 -7.84 93.24 -49.68
CA HIS A 251 -7.36 93.48 -51.05
C HIS A 251 -8.40 94.21 -51.89
N GLU A 252 -9.68 93.83 -51.85
CA GLU A 252 -10.77 94.56 -52.52
C GLU A 252 -10.84 96.02 -52.06
N GLN A 253 -10.72 96.26 -50.76
CA GLN A 253 -10.68 97.61 -50.21
C GLN A 253 -9.47 98.39 -50.72
N ALA A 254 -8.26 97.83 -50.64
CA ALA A 254 -7.05 98.46 -51.15
C ALA A 254 -7.12 98.74 -52.66
N PHE A 255 -7.68 97.83 -53.45
CA PHE A 255 -7.93 98.08 -54.87
C PHE A 255 -8.96 99.19 -55.10
N GLY A 256 -9.99 99.27 -54.25
CA GLY A 256 -10.94 100.38 -54.23
C GLY A 256 -10.25 101.72 -53.93
N ASP A 257 -9.43 101.76 -52.89
CA ASP A 257 -8.67 102.95 -52.48
C ASP A 257 -7.69 103.40 -53.57
N ILE A 258 -6.99 102.46 -54.22
CA ILE A 258 -6.11 102.76 -55.36
C ILE A 258 -6.92 103.33 -56.54
N LYS A 259 -8.07 102.73 -56.87
CA LYS A 259 -8.96 103.26 -57.93
C LYS A 259 -9.43 104.67 -57.58
N ASN A 260 -9.83 104.91 -56.33
CA ASN A 260 -10.25 106.23 -55.86
C ASN A 260 -9.09 107.23 -55.95
N TYR A 261 -7.88 106.86 -55.53
CA TYR A 261 -6.69 107.69 -55.65
C TYR A 261 -6.38 108.07 -57.10
N TYR A 262 -6.42 107.13 -58.03
CA TYR A 262 -6.24 107.43 -59.45
C TYR A 262 -7.39 108.25 -60.03
N ASN A 263 -8.64 107.99 -59.62
CA ASN A 263 -9.79 108.81 -60.01
C ASN A 263 -9.64 110.24 -59.49
N ASP A 264 -9.20 110.44 -58.25
CA ASP A 264 -8.94 111.75 -57.67
C ASP A 264 -7.79 112.46 -58.38
N ILE A 265 -6.70 111.75 -58.73
CA ILE A 265 -5.65 112.30 -59.59
C ILE A 265 -6.22 112.67 -60.95
N THR A 266 -7.05 111.84 -61.57
CA THR A 266 -7.64 112.19 -62.88
C THR A 266 -8.57 113.38 -62.78
N LEU A 267 -9.39 113.47 -61.73
CA LEU A 267 -10.27 114.62 -61.47
C LEU A 267 -9.47 115.88 -61.19
N ASN A 268 -8.41 115.78 -60.37
CA ASN A 268 -7.52 116.89 -60.06
C ASN A 268 -6.71 117.29 -61.30
N ASN A 269 -6.23 116.35 -62.10
CA ASN A 269 -5.59 116.62 -63.38
C ASN A 269 -6.57 117.25 -64.36
N LEU A 270 -7.84 116.83 -64.38
CA LEU A 270 -8.86 117.41 -65.26
C LEU A 270 -9.25 118.82 -64.80
N ALA A 271 -9.34 119.05 -63.48
CA ALA A 271 -9.51 120.37 -62.88
C ALA A 271 -8.29 121.27 -63.14
N LEU A 272 -7.07 120.73 -63.03
CA LEU A 272 -5.83 121.42 -63.36
C LEU A 272 -5.78 121.74 -64.85
N ILE A 273 -6.12 120.79 -65.73
CA ILE A 273 -6.22 121.01 -67.19
C ILE A 273 -7.26 122.10 -67.49
N ASN A 274 -8.41 122.10 -66.82
CA ASN A 274 -9.42 123.14 -67.00
C ASN A 274 -8.91 124.50 -66.50
N SER A 275 -8.27 124.55 -65.33
CA SER A 275 -7.65 125.78 -64.80
C SER A 275 -6.51 126.28 -65.69
N LEU A 276 -5.71 125.36 -66.27
CA LEU A 276 -4.63 125.67 -67.19
C LEU A 276 -5.19 126.13 -68.54
N LYS A 277 -6.33 125.59 -69.00
CA LYS A 277 -7.03 126.12 -70.19
C LYS A 277 -7.54 127.53 -69.96
N GLU A 278 -8.16 127.79 -68.80
CA GLU A 278 -8.63 129.12 -68.42
C GLU A 278 -7.45 130.10 -68.22
N GLN A 279 -6.35 129.63 -67.64
CA GLN A 279 -5.09 130.37 -67.57
C GLN A 279 -4.44 130.54 -68.94
N VAL A 280 -4.53 129.61 -69.88
CA VAL A 280 -4.01 129.75 -71.25
C VAL A 280 -4.85 130.75 -72.03
N GLU A 281 -6.17 130.78 -71.88
CA GLU A 281 -7.01 131.85 -72.43
C GLU A 281 -6.66 133.21 -71.81
N GLY A 282 -6.46 133.27 -70.49
CA GLY A 282 -5.98 134.46 -69.80
C GLY A 282 -4.55 134.87 -70.21
N MET A 283 -3.65 133.90 -70.37
CA MET A 283 -2.26 134.11 -70.80
C MET A 283 -2.22 134.54 -72.24
N ARG A 284 -3.08 134.05 -73.15
CA ARG A 284 -3.17 134.53 -74.53
C ARG A 284 -3.51 136.02 -74.61
N THR A 285 -4.33 136.52 -73.69
CA THR A 285 -4.61 137.97 -73.57
C THR A 285 -3.46 138.77 -72.92
N LYS A 286 -2.61 138.11 -72.11
CA LYS A 286 -1.41 138.70 -71.50
C LYS A 286 -0.16 138.55 -72.37
N GLU A 287 -0.09 137.56 -73.25
CA GLU A 287 1.01 137.23 -74.16
C GLU A 287 1.10 138.28 -75.27
N GLN A 288 -0.05 138.76 -75.77
CA GLN A 288 -0.13 139.99 -76.56
C GLN A 288 0.47 141.23 -75.86
N ARG A 289 0.59 141.22 -74.52
CA ARG A 289 1.22 142.28 -73.72
C ARG A 289 2.67 141.97 -73.34
N THR A 290 3.06 140.70 -73.16
CA THR A 290 4.40 140.28 -72.72
C THR A 290 5.34 139.86 -73.84
N GLU A 291 4.86 139.68 -75.08
CA GLU A 291 5.71 139.56 -76.28
C GLU A 291 6.58 140.81 -76.49
N LYS A 292 6.20 141.94 -75.88
CA LYS A 292 6.98 143.18 -75.80
C LYS A 292 8.04 143.20 -74.67
N LEU A 293 7.97 142.30 -73.70
CA LEU A 293 8.87 142.23 -72.53
C LEU A 293 9.79 140.99 -72.57
N MET A 294 9.48 139.97 -73.38
CA MET A 294 10.26 138.74 -73.51
C MET A 294 11.58 138.87 -74.31
N ALA A 295 11.85 140.02 -74.93
CA ALA A 295 13.15 140.24 -75.59
C ALA A 295 14.31 140.45 -74.59
N GLU A 296 14.01 140.89 -73.35
CA GLU A 296 15.03 141.31 -72.39
C GLU A 296 15.49 140.19 -71.44
N LEU A 297 14.62 139.22 -71.12
CA LEU A 297 14.87 138.17 -70.11
C LEU A 297 15.58 136.90 -70.62
N VAL A 298 15.77 136.74 -71.93
CA VAL A 298 16.45 135.57 -72.52
C VAL A 298 17.96 135.58 -72.23
N SER A 299 18.53 136.72 -71.84
CA SER A 299 19.96 136.87 -71.58
C SER A 299 20.44 136.32 -70.23
N GLU A 300 19.57 136.24 -69.21
CA GLU A 300 19.98 135.87 -67.84
C GLU A 300 19.91 134.36 -67.54
N ASN A 301 19.16 133.57 -68.32
CA ASN A 301 18.90 132.15 -67.99
C ASN A 301 20.02 131.17 -68.40
N ARG A 302 21.18 131.66 -68.86
CA ARG A 302 22.32 130.81 -69.28
C ARG A 302 23.30 130.43 -68.16
N ARG A 303 23.13 130.89 -66.91
CA ARG A 303 24.19 130.83 -65.87
C ARG A 303 24.05 129.75 -64.77
N LEU A 304 22.96 128.99 -64.67
CA LEU A 304 22.67 128.17 -63.47
C LEU A 304 22.71 126.63 -63.63
N ILE A 305 23.25 126.08 -64.73
CA ILE A 305 23.12 124.65 -65.06
C ILE A 305 24.16 123.74 -64.38
N GLU A 306 25.36 124.24 -64.06
CA GLU A 306 26.45 123.39 -63.51
C GLU A 306 26.34 122.96 -62.02
N PRO A 307 25.87 123.77 -61.06
CA PRO A 307 25.86 123.36 -59.65
C PRO A 307 24.85 122.24 -59.32
N LEU A 308 23.87 121.98 -60.19
CA LEU A 308 22.83 120.95 -59.98
C LEU A 308 23.38 119.51 -60.12
N LYS A 309 24.28 119.29 -61.08
CA LYS A 309 24.79 117.94 -61.41
C LYS A 309 25.75 117.36 -60.35
N ALA A 310 26.44 118.21 -59.60
CA ALA A 310 27.37 117.77 -58.56
C ALA A 310 26.69 117.31 -57.26
N ALA A 311 25.47 117.80 -56.99
CA ALA A 311 24.70 117.41 -55.80
C ALA A 311 24.04 116.02 -55.96
N GLU A 312 23.61 115.66 -57.18
CA GLU A 312 22.94 114.39 -57.47
C GLU A 312 23.87 113.17 -57.28
N ALA A 313 25.16 113.29 -57.62
CA ALA A 313 26.12 112.18 -57.48
C ALA A 313 26.40 111.78 -56.02
N ARG A 314 26.41 112.74 -55.08
CA ARG A 314 26.63 112.47 -53.65
C ARG A 314 25.44 111.78 -52.97
N VAL A 315 24.23 112.03 -53.47
CA VAL A 315 23.01 111.40 -52.94
C VAL A 315 23.01 109.89 -53.24
N VAL A 316 23.51 109.48 -54.42
CA VAL A 316 23.53 108.06 -54.83
C VAL A 316 24.56 107.22 -54.05
N GLU A 317 25.70 107.78 -53.66
CA GLU A 317 26.68 107.07 -52.82
C GLU A 317 26.20 106.89 -51.37
N LEU A 318 25.51 107.89 -50.83
CA LEU A 318 24.97 107.84 -49.47
C LEU A 318 23.79 106.88 -49.33
N THR A 319 22.94 106.73 -50.36
CA THR A 319 21.85 105.75 -50.34
C THR A 319 22.37 104.31 -50.33
N LYS A 320 23.40 104.00 -51.14
CA LYS A 320 24.01 102.66 -51.18
C LYS A 320 24.69 102.25 -49.88
N SER A 321 25.24 103.21 -49.12
CA SER A 321 25.84 102.92 -47.81
C SER A 321 24.78 102.70 -46.72
N LEU A 322 23.65 103.41 -46.80
CA LEU A 322 22.48 103.19 -45.93
C LEU A 322 21.86 101.80 -46.13
N GLU A 323 21.66 101.36 -47.37
CA GLU A 323 21.08 100.03 -47.67
C GLU A 323 21.91 98.87 -47.07
N LYS A 324 23.25 98.97 -47.11
CA LYS A 324 24.14 97.97 -46.51
C LYS A 324 24.00 97.93 -44.99
N LEU A 325 23.96 99.08 -44.34
CA LEU A 325 23.77 99.18 -42.88
C LEU A 325 22.40 98.67 -42.44
N GLU A 326 21.37 98.87 -43.25
CA GLU A 326 20.03 98.33 -43.00
C GLU A 326 20.03 96.80 -43.09
N HIS A 327 20.68 96.22 -44.10
CA HIS A 327 20.82 94.77 -44.24
C HIS A 327 21.59 94.14 -43.07
N ASP A 328 22.73 94.73 -42.67
CA ASP A 328 23.51 94.25 -41.53
C ASP A 328 22.72 94.34 -40.22
N ARG A 329 21.89 95.38 -40.06
CA ARG A 329 21.00 95.55 -38.90
C ARG A 329 19.93 94.46 -38.84
N GLU A 330 19.37 94.07 -39.98
CA GLU A 330 18.38 92.98 -40.08
C GLU A 330 19.02 91.61 -39.80
N ALA A 331 20.20 91.34 -40.36
CA ALA A 331 20.96 90.12 -40.08
C ALA A 331 21.35 90.00 -38.60
N LEU A 332 21.74 91.11 -37.96
CA LEU A 332 22.02 91.14 -36.52
C LEU A 332 20.75 90.87 -35.69
N ARG A 333 19.59 91.37 -36.12
CA ARG A 333 18.30 91.10 -35.43
C ARG A 333 17.92 89.63 -35.54
N SER A 334 18.02 89.01 -36.72
CA SER A 334 17.68 87.60 -36.91
C SER A 334 18.62 86.69 -36.11
N ALA A 335 19.93 86.97 -36.11
CA ALA A 335 20.91 86.24 -35.30
C ALA A 335 20.61 86.34 -33.79
N LYS A 336 20.22 87.53 -33.30
CA LYS A 336 19.84 87.71 -31.89
C LYS A 336 18.59 86.91 -31.50
N VAL A 337 17.61 86.79 -32.40
CA VAL A 337 16.42 85.96 -32.14
C VAL A 337 16.80 84.48 -32.08
N GLN A 338 17.63 84.00 -33.03
CA GLN A 338 18.10 82.62 -33.03
C GLN A 338 18.93 82.29 -31.78
N LEU A 339 19.80 83.20 -31.34
CA LEU A 339 20.56 83.04 -30.10
C LEU A 339 19.64 82.85 -28.89
N LYS A 340 18.61 83.70 -28.74
CA LYS A 340 17.65 83.60 -27.64
C LYS A 340 16.91 82.26 -27.64
N LEU A 341 16.45 81.81 -28.80
CA LEU A 341 15.80 80.49 -28.92
C LEU A 341 16.72 79.36 -28.46
N LYS A 342 18.00 79.39 -28.86
CA LYS A 342 19.00 78.40 -28.43
C LYS A 342 19.35 78.49 -26.95
N GLU A 343 19.38 79.69 -26.36
CA GLU A 343 19.55 79.87 -24.92
C GLU A 343 18.37 79.28 -24.13
N ASP A 344 17.14 79.44 -24.63
CA ASP A 344 15.95 78.90 -23.97
C ASP A 344 15.86 77.37 -24.12
N GLU A 345 16.20 76.82 -25.30
CA GLU A 345 16.38 75.37 -25.51
C GLU A 345 17.43 74.79 -24.55
N LEU A 346 18.57 75.45 -24.38
CA LEU A 346 19.63 75.01 -23.46
C LEU A 346 19.17 75.01 -22.00
N LYS A 347 18.43 76.05 -21.57
CA LYS A 347 17.85 76.10 -20.23
C LYS A 347 16.88 74.95 -20.01
N GLN A 348 15.98 74.71 -20.96
CA GLN A 348 15.02 73.60 -20.88
C GLN A 348 15.73 72.25 -20.76
N LEU A 349 16.69 71.97 -21.65
CA LEU A 349 17.47 70.72 -21.61
C LEU A 349 18.27 70.57 -20.31
N SER A 350 18.83 71.66 -19.77
CA SER A 350 19.55 71.61 -18.50
C SER A 350 18.64 71.23 -17.33
N TRP A 351 17.41 71.74 -17.32
CA TRP A 351 16.41 71.41 -16.31
C TRP A 351 15.94 69.95 -16.43
N GLU A 352 15.65 69.49 -17.66
CA GLU A 352 15.28 68.09 -17.91
C GLU A 352 16.39 67.12 -17.49
N ASN A 353 17.66 67.48 -17.75
CA ASN A 353 18.81 66.67 -17.32
C ASN A 353 18.90 66.57 -15.80
N GLU A 354 18.70 67.68 -15.08
CA GLU A 354 18.74 67.70 -13.62
C GLU A 354 17.61 66.85 -13.02
N VAL A 355 16.39 66.95 -13.55
CA VAL A 355 15.26 66.11 -13.12
C VAL A 355 15.55 64.63 -13.35
N LEU A 356 16.12 64.28 -14.51
CA LEU A 356 16.50 62.89 -14.81
C LEU A 356 17.60 62.37 -13.90
N ARG A 357 18.60 63.20 -13.55
CA ARG A 357 19.66 62.84 -12.59
C ARG A 357 19.10 62.53 -11.22
N GLN A 358 18.19 63.36 -10.71
CA GLN A 358 17.56 63.15 -9.40
C GLN A 358 16.70 61.88 -9.38
N ARG A 359 15.95 61.61 -10.45
CA ARG A 359 15.19 60.36 -10.60
C ARG A 359 16.11 59.15 -10.64
N PHE A 360 17.20 59.22 -11.40
CA PHE A 360 18.17 58.14 -11.49
C PHE A 360 18.78 57.83 -10.13
N GLN A 361 19.20 58.85 -9.38
CA GLN A 361 19.74 58.68 -8.03
C GLN A 361 18.72 58.03 -7.07
N THR A 362 17.44 58.40 -7.17
CA THR A 362 16.38 57.78 -6.36
C THR A 362 16.25 56.28 -6.69
N VAL A 363 16.24 55.93 -7.98
CA VAL A 363 16.15 54.53 -8.42
C VAL A 363 17.38 53.73 -8.00
N GLU A 364 18.59 54.31 -8.02
CA GLU A 364 19.79 53.65 -7.50
C GLU A 364 19.68 53.36 -6.01
N THR A 365 19.20 54.33 -5.21
CA THR A 365 18.99 54.11 -3.77
C THR A 365 17.93 53.04 -3.50
N GLU A 366 16.84 53.02 -4.26
CA GLU A 366 15.80 51.99 -4.13
C GLU A 366 16.34 50.59 -4.48
N ARG A 367 17.15 50.49 -5.53
CA ARG A 367 17.82 49.23 -5.92
C ARG A 367 18.71 48.72 -4.80
N ASP A 368 19.54 49.58 -4.24
CA ASP A 368 20.51 49.21 -3.21
C ASP A 368 19.80 48.81 -1.91
N ASP A 369 18.77 49.55 -1.51
CA ASP A 369 17.90 49.19 -0.38
C ASP A 369 17.21 47.84 -0.56
N LEU A 370 16.74 47.55 -1.77
CA LEU A 370 16.08 46.28 -2.08
C LEU A 370 17.06 45.11 -1.98
N TYR A 371 18.28 45.31 -2.49
CA TYR A 371 19.36 44.33 -2.40
C TYR A 371 19.74 44.05 -0.94
N ASP A 372 19.91 45.09 -0.13
CA ASP A 372 20.22 44.96 1.29
C ASP A 372 19.12 44.23 2.06
N ARG A 373 17.84 44.54 1.80
CA ARG A 373 16.70 43.84 2.44
C ARG A 373 16.66 42.38 2.04
N PHE A 374 16.91 42.07 0.77
CA PHE A 374 16.97 40.70 0.27
C PHE A 374 18.06 39.90 0.98
N VAL A 375 19.28 40.45 1.05
CA VAL A 375 20.42 39.82 1.73
C VAL A 375 20.12 39.61 3.22
N ARG A 376 19.56 40.60 3.92
CA ARG A 376 19.14 40.47 5.33
C ARG A 376 18.11 39.36 5.51
N SER A 377 17.09 39.31 4.66
CA SER A 377 16.06 38.28 4.72
C SER A 377 16.63 36.87 4.51
N ILE A 378 17.62 36.72 3.62
CA ILE A 378 18.30 35.43 3.43
C ILE A 378 19.01 35.02 4.72
N TYR A 379 19.79 35.92 5.32
CA TYR A 379 20.52 35.62 6.55
C TYR A 379 19.58 35.28 7.70
N GLU A 380 18.45 35.99 7.85
CA GLU A 380 17.45 35.68 8.87
C GLU A 380 16.84 34.28 8.69
N VAL A 381 16.49 33.92 7.45
CA VAL A 381 15.95 32.58 7.14
C VAL A 381 17.00 31.53 7.45
N GLN A 382 18.23 31.71 6.96
CA GLN A 382 19.34 30.79 7.22
C GLN A 382 19.62 30.63 8.72
N GLN A 383 19.58 31.72 9.49
CA GLN A 383 19.77 31.69 10.94
C GLN A 383 18.63 30.92 11.64
N LYS A 384 17.37 31.18 11.27
CA LYS A 384 16.20 30.47 11.82
C LYS A 384 16.24 28.99 11.49
N THR A 385 16.56 28.62 10.25
CA THR A 385 16.71 27.21 9.86
C THR A 385 17.91 26.57 10.54
N GLY A 386 19.04 27.28 10.64
CA GLY A 386 20.24 26.82 11.33
C GLY A 386 19.99 26.55 12.81
N PHE A 387 19.28 27.44 13.50
CA PHE A 387 18.89 27.23 14.90
C PHE A 387 17.95 26.04 15.07
N LYS A 388 16.95 25.88 14.18
CA LYS A 388 16.07 24.70 14.19
C LYS A 388 16.86 23.40 13.97
N ASN A 389 17.78 23.38 13.02
CA ASN A 389 18.63 22.23 12.75
C ASN A 389 19.51 21.89 13.95
N LEU A 390 20.17 22.90 14.54
CA LEU A 390 20.97 22.72 15.75
C LEU A 390 20.15 22.16 16.92
N LEU A 391 18.92 22.65 17.10
CA LEU A 391 18.02 22.15 18.14
C LEU A 391 17.61 20.69 17.90
N LEU A 392 17.33 20.31 16.63
CA LEU A 392 17.02 18.94 16.26
C LEU A 392 18.23 18.02 16.43
N GLU A 393 19.43 18.47 16.05
CA GLU A 393 20.69 17.75 16.27
C GLU A 393 20.92 17.51 17.77
N LYS A 394 20.76 18.54 18.61
CA LYS A 394 20.90 18.39 20.06
C LYS A 394 19.87 17.43 20.63
N LYS A 395 18.62 17.48 20.16
CA LYS A 395 17.58 16.53 20.58
C LYS A 395 17.90 15.10 20.16
N LEU A 396 18.42 14.90 18.95
CA LEU A 396 18.86 13.58 18.48
C LEU A 396 20.04 13.07 19.31
N GLU A 397 21.03 13.93 19.59
CA GLU A 397 22.18 13.60 20.44
C GLU A 397 21.74 13.16 21.84
N THR A 398 20.80 13.90 22.46
CA THR A 398 20.25 13.50 23.77
C THR A 398 19.48 12.18 23.72
N LEU A 399 18.64 11.97 22.70
CA LEU A 399 17.89 10.71 22.54
C LEU A 399 18.82 9.53 22.26
N HIS A 400 19.93 9.77 21.54
CA HIS A 400 20.92 8.75 21.27
C HIS A 400 21.69 8.37 22.54
N ALA A 401 22.14 9.35 23.32
CA ALA A 401 22.77 9.08 24.62
C ALA A 401 21.83 8.33 25.59
N GLU A 402 20.54 8.71 25.62
CA GLU A 402 19.53 7.98 26.39
C GLU A 402 19.39 6.53 25.89
N LEU A 403 19.36 6.30 24.58
CA LEU A 403 19.33 4.96 24.00
C LEU A 403 20.56 4.14 24.40
N GLU A 404 21.76 4.68 24.25
CA GLU A 404 23.01 4.00 24.64
C GLU A 404 23.00 3.62 26.13
N THR A 405 22.56 4.52 27.02
CA THR A 405 22.46 4.20 28.46
C THR A 405 21.43 3.11 28.74
N LYS A 406 20.30 3.08 28.01
CA LYS A 406 19.27 2.05 28.15
C LYS A 406 19.75 0.70 27.63
N GLU A 407 20.46 0.67 26.51
CA GLU A 407 21.07 -0.54 25.96
C GLU A 407 22.14 -1.10 26.91
N ALA A 408 23.00 -0.23 27.48
CA ALA A 408 23.99 -0.63 28.46
C ALA A 408 23.33 -1.23 29.73
N GLN A 409 22.30 -0.57 30.27
CA GLN A 409 21.51 -1.08 31.40
C GLN A 409 20.86 -2.44 31.09
N LEU A 410 20.29 -2.59 29.89
CA LEU A 410 19.67 -3.84 29.45
C LEU A 410 20.71 -4.96 29.37
N ASN A 411 21.86 -4.69 28.76
CA ASN A 411 22.95 -5.67 28.65
C ASN A 411 23.49 -6.10 30.01
N GLU A 412 23.61 -5.18 30.97
CA GLU A 412 24.03 -5.49 32.34
C GLU A 412 23.01 -6.39 33.08
N VAL A 413 21.71 -6.09 32.94
CA VAL A 413 20.64 -6.92 33.52
C VAL A 413 20.65 -8.31 32.88
N LEU A 414 20.80 -8.41 31.56
CA LEU A 414 20.86 -9.69 30.86
C LEU A 414 22.08 -10.53 31.29
N ALA A 415 23.24 -9.90 31.49
CA ALA A 415 24.45 -10.58 31.94
C ALA A 415 24.36 -11.07 33.40
N SER A 416 23.75 -10.28 34.29
CA SER A 416 23.61 -10.63 35.71
C SER A 416 22.53 -11.67 35.99
N SER A 417 21.52 -11.80 35.13
CA SER A 417 20.36 -12.66 35.37
C SER A 417 20.56 -14.14 34.98
N SER A 418 21.68 -14.48 34.32
CA SER A 418 22.04 -15.84 33.86
C SER A 418 20.89 -16.62 33.19
N LEU A 419 20.02 -15.89 32.48
CA LEU A 419 18.84 -16.44 31.79
C LEU A 419 19.28 -17.18 30.52
N ASP A 420 18.50 -18.19 30.12
CA ASP A 420 18.68 -18.88 28.84
C ASP A 420 18.55 -17.88 27.67
N PRO A 421 19.61 -17.64 26.88
CA PRO A 421 19.61 -16.67 25.78
C PRO A 421 18.51 -16.92 24.75
N THR A 422 18.19 -18.21 24.52
CA THR A 422 17.18 -18.63 23.56
C THR A 422 15.77 -18.27 24.02
N ALA A 423 15.47 -18.45 25.31
CA ALA A 423 14.18 -18.08 25.87
C ALA A 423 13.97 -16.56 25.92
N VAL A 424 15.03 -15.80 26.25
CA VAL A 424 14.98 -14.32 26.28
C VAL A 424 14.70 -13.77 24.87
N ALA A 425 15.40 -14.25 23.84
CA ALA A 425 15.22 -13.81 22.46
C ALA A 425 13.78 -14.01 21.94
N VAL A 426 13.14 -15.13 22.30
CA VAL A 426 11.74 -15.41 21.92
C VAL A 426 10.77 -14.45 22.62
N VAL A 427 11.01 -14.14 23.89
CA VAL A 427 10.17 -13.22 24.66
C VAL A 427 10.34 -11.77 24.18
N THR A 428 11.57 -11.33 23.88
CA THR A 428 11.82 -10.00 23.32
C THR A 428 11.17 -9.83 21.96
N GLN A 429 11.30 -10.80 21.06
CA GLN A 429 10.68 -10.75 19.74
C GLN A 429 9.14 -10.67 19.85
N ARG A 430 8.53 -11.46 20.73
CA ARG A 430 7.08 -11.42 20.95
C ARG A 430 6.62 -10.08 21.55
N LEU A 431 7.43 -9.46 22.40
CA LEU A 431 7.17 -8.12 22.93
C LEU A 431 7.29 -7.05 21.84
N GLU A 432 8.29 -7.14 20.96
CA GLU A 432 8.45 -6.27 19.79
C GLU A 432 7.25 -6.36 18.85
N ASP A 433 6.80 -7.57 18.51
CA ASP A 433 5.61 -7.77 17.67
C ASP A 433 4.34 -7.12 18.27
N ILE A 434 4.17 -7.23 19.59
CA ILE A 434 3.05 -6.61 20.31
C ILE A 434 3.18 -5.08 20.29
N MET A 435 4.38 -4.55 20.50
CA MET A 435 4.64 -3.11 20.47
C MET A 435 4.42 -2.54 19.08
N GLU A 436 4.87 -3.23 18.03
CA GLU A 436 4.65 -2.84 16.65
C GLU A 436 3.16 -2.87 16.29
N SER A 437 2.45 -3.92 16.67
CA SER A 437 0.99 -4.02 16.51
C SER A 437 0.25 -2.87 17.20
N LYS A 438 0.61 -2.55 18.45
CA LYS A 438 0.02 -1.42 19.19
C LYS A 438 0.36 -0.08 18.54
N ASN A 439 1.59 0.12 18.08
CA ASN A 439 1.99 1.35 17.38
C ASN A 439 1.23 1.52 16.06
N ALA A 440 1.01 0.43 15.31
CA ALA A 440 0.18 0.44 14.11
C ALA A 440 -1.28 0.80 14.44
N MET A 441 -1.82 0.25 15.52
CA MET A 441 -3.16 0.59 16.01
C MET A 441 -3.27 2.07 16.41
N ILE A 442 -2.28 2.61 17.12
CA ILE A 442 -2.24 4.04 17.49
C ILE A 442 -2.27 4.91 16.22
N LYS A 443 -1.45 4.61 15.22
CA LYS A 443 -1.44 5.34 13.94
C LYS A 443 -2.79 5.24 13.22
N SER A 444 -3.41 4.06 13.21
CA SER A 444 -4.74 3.85 12.62
C SER A 444 -5.80 4.68 13.33
N LEU A 445 -5.83 4.67 14.67
CA LEU A 445 -6.79 5.43 15.46
C LEU A 445 -6.58 6.95 15.32
N GLN A 446 -5.33 7.41 15.25
CA GLN A 446 -5.01 8.81 14.95
C GLN A 446 -5.53 9.24 13.57
N PHE A 447 -5.38 8.37 12.57
CA PHE A 447 -5.93 8.61 11.24
C PHE A 447 -7.46 8.64 11.24
N GLU A 448 -8.11 7.71 11.93
CA GLU A 448 -9.57 7.70 12.05
C GLU A 448 -10.09 8.94 12.77
N LEU A 449 -9.41 9.38 13.84
CA LEU A 449 -9.74 10.61 14.54
C LEU A 449 -9.63 11.84 13.62
N ALA A 450 -8.56 11.92 12.82
CA ALA A 450 -8.40 12.98 11.82
C ALA A 450 -9.52 12.96 10.76
N ARG A 451 -9.89 11.77 10.29
CA ARG A 451 -10.99 11.58 9.33
C ARG A 451 -12.32 12.05 9.92
N VAL A 452 -12.64 11.64 11.15
CA VAL A 452 -13.89 12.02 11.83
C VAL A 452 -13.94 13.52 12.13
N ALA A 453 -12.85 14.12 12.60
CA ALA A 453 -12.78 15.57 12.83
C ALA A 453 -13.00 16.36 11.54
N LYS A 454 -12.42 15.91 10.41
CA LYS A 454 -12.66 16.52 9.10
C LYS A 454 -14.13 16.42 8.68
N MET A 455 -14.71 15.22 8.75
CA MET A 455 -16.13 15.01 8.42
C MET A 455 -17.04 15.89 9.31
N HIS A 456 -16.74 15.99 10.61
CA HIS A 456 -17.46 16.85 11.52
C HIS A 456 -17.40 18.32 11.08
N ASN A 457 -16.21 18.85 10.78
CA ASN A 457 -16.06 20.24 10.33
C ASN A 457 -16.78 20.49 8.99
N GLU A 458 -16.77 19.53 8.06
CA GLU A 458 -17.53 19.60 6.81
C GLU A 458 -19.04 19.64 7.07
N THR A 459 -19.55 18.80 7.99
CA THR A 459 -20.97 18.83 8.36
C THR A 459 -21.37 20.12 9.07
N VAL A 460 -20.52 20.65 9.95
CA VAL A 460 -20.72 21.96 10.60
C VAL A 460 -20.79 23.07 9.55
N SER A 461 -19.89 23.06 8.57
CA SER A 461 -19.91 24.00 7.45
C SER A 461 -21.20 23.88 6.63
N ALA A 462 -21.62 22.66 6.27
CA ALA A 462 -22.85 22.42 5.53
C ALA A 462 -24.10 22.90 6.29
N VAL A 463 -24.15 22.68 7.60
CA VAL A 463 -25.23 23.18 8.47
C VAL A 463 -25.25 24.71 8.50
N LYS A 464 -24.09 25.36 8.65
CA LYS A 464 -23.97 26.84 8.60
C LYS A 464 -24.50 27.39 7.27
N VAL A 465 -24.14 26.77 6.14
CA VAL A 465 -24.64 27.14 4.81
C VAL A 465 -26.15 26.98 4.72
N LYS A 466 -26.70 25.85 5.19
CA LYS A 466 -28.15 25.58 5.15
C LYS A 466 -28.96 26.50 6.04
N LEU A 467 -28.46 26.87 7.21
CA LEU A 467 -29.10 27.84 8.11
C LEU A 467 -29.16 29.23 7.46
N ASN A 468 -28.06 29.66 6.83
CA ASN A 468 -28.04 30.91 6.08
C ASN A 468 -29.01 30.89 4.88
N GLU A 469 -29.09 29.78 4.13
CA GLU A 469 -30.08 29.62 3.04
C GLU A 469 -31.53 29.70 3.54
N ALA A 470 -31.80 29.20 4.74
CA ALA A 470 -33.12 29.24 5.38
C ALA A 470 -33.46 30.61 6.01
N GLY A 471 -32.55 31.59 5.94
CA GLY A 471 -32.74 32.92 6.52
C GLY A 471 -32.60 32.98 8.04
N LEU A 472 -32.03 31.94 8.66
CA LEU A 472 -31.77 31.88 10.10
C LEU A 472 -30.31 32.27 10.37
N PRO A 473 -30.03 33.48 10.89
CA PRO A 473 -28.67 33.87 11.22
C PRO A 473 -28.11 33.00 12.35
N ILE A 474 -26.84 32.61 12.23
CA ILE A 474 -26.13 31.71 13.16
C ILE A 474 -26.15 32.24 14.62
N GLU A 475 -26.34 33.55 14.79
CA GLU A 475 -26.45 34.26 16.06
C GLU A 475 -27.74 33.93 16.85
N GLU A 476 -28.80 33.47 16.17
CA GLU A 476 -30.10 33.12 16.80
C GLU A 476 -30.12 31.71 17.41
N LEU A 477 -29.11 30.87 17.14
CA LEU A 477 -29.09 29.46 17.58
C LEU A 477 -28.93 29.30 19.11
N GLY A 478 -28.39 30.30 19.81
CA GLY A 478 -28.14 30.25 21.26
C GLY A 478 -27.00 29.30 21.69
N PHE A 479 -26.30 28.66 20.75
CA PHE A 479 -25.12 27.83 20.99
C PHE A 479 -24.13 27.88 19.81
N ASP A 480 -22.84 27.70 20.11
CA ASP A 480 -21.76 27.78 19.12
C ASP A 480 -21.54 26.45 18.38
N LEU A 481 -21.58 26.49 17.05
CA LEU A 481 -21.07 25.42 16.20
C LEU A 481 -19.55 25.51 16.07
N LYS A 482 -18.84 24.81 16.98
CA LYS A 482 -17.37 24.77 17.04
C LYS A 482 -16.78 23.72 16.12
N ASP A 483 -15.75 24.12 15.39
CA ASP A 483 -14.94 23.19 14.61
C ASP A 483 -13.99 22.42 15.55
N LEU A 484 -13.83 21.12 15.29
CA LEU A 484 -12.84 20.28 15.95
C LEU A 484 -11.45 20.62 15.39
N SER A 485 -10.71 21.44 16.14
CA SER A 485 -9.28 21.69 15.88
C SER A 485 -8.42 20.70 16.66
N LEU A 486 -7.91 19.67 15.99
CA LEU A 486 -6.92 18.76 16.55
C LEU A 486 -5.59 19.52 16.75
N LYS A 487 -5.13 19.68 18.00
CA LYS A 487 -3.87 20.39 18.35
C LYS A 487 -2.59 19.59 18.05
N GLN A 488 -2.70 18.39 17.50
CA GLN A 488 -1.54 17.55 17.18
C GLN A 488 -1.19 17.69 15.69
N ASP A 489 0.09 17.92 15.41
CA ASP A 489 0.70 17.77 14.08
C ASP A 489 0.58 16.31 13.62
N LEU A 490 -0.62 15.95 13.18
CA LEU A 490 -0.89 14.68 12.53
C LEU A 490 -0.28 14.78 11.14
N GLY A 491 0.70 13.91 10.87
CA GLY A 491 1.44 13.87 9.61
C GLY A 491 0.52 14.10 8.42
N ARG A 492 0.84 15.13 7.64
CA ARG A 492 0.06 15.56 6.48
C ARG A 492 -0.18 14.35 5.57
N ALA A 493 -1.45 13.97 5.40
CA ALA A 493 -1.84 12.97 4.41
C ALA A 493 -1.24 13.37 3.04
N PRO A 494 -0.82 12.40 2.20
CA PRO A 494 -0.25 12.70 0.89
C PRO A 494 -1.23 13.58 0.12
N GLY A 495 -0.74 14.77 -0.26
CA GLY A 495 -1.53 15.85 -0.80
C GLY A 495 -2.27 15.44 -2.06
N GLY A 496 -3.59 15.44 -1.96
CA GLY A 496 -4.49 15.51 -3.08
C GLY A 496 -5.75 16.21 -2.57
N LEU A 497 -6.05 17.37 -3.15
CA LEU A 497 -7.20 18.25 -2.85
C LEU A 497 -6.98 19.23 -1.69
N SER A 498 -6.07 20.19 -1.91
CA SER A 498 -6.34 21.57 -1.48
C SER A 498 -7.37 22.15 -2.45
N THR A 499 -8.62 22.24 -2.02
CA THR A 499 -9.54 23.24 -2.58
C THR A 499 -9.59 24.41 -1.60
N SER A 500 -9.09 25.50 -2.12
CA SER A 500 -9.23 26.90 -1.72
C SER A 500 -10.50 27.20 -0.91
N ALA A 501 -10.29 27.87 0.22
CA ALA A 501 -11.01 29.08 0.60
C ALA A 501 -10.03 29.97 1.37
#